data_AF-A0A1F2X6M1-F1
#
_entry.id   AF-A0A1F2X6M1-F1
#
_cell.length_a   1.000
_cell.length_b   1.000
_cell.length_c   1.000
_cell.angle_alpha   90.00
_cell.angle_beta   90.00
_cell.angle_gamma   90.00
#
_symmetry.space_group_name_H-M   'P 1'
#
loop_
_entity.id
_entity.type
_entity.pdbx_description
1 polymer ?
#
loop_
_entity_poly.entity_id
_entity_poly.type
_entity_poly.pdbx_seq_one_letter_code
_entity_poly.pdbx_strand_id
1 'polypeptide(L)' 'MSWISAWLRALAFVAYFVIATVWLPDFVAKLDSVAGAAAMVRDLIVLAVWGAGLIGAFVLLRLGQRKGLV' A
#
# COMPACT_ATOMS: atom_id res chain seq x y z
N MET A 1 -18.55 12.84 15.31
CA MET A 1 -17.72 13.05 14.10
C MET A 1 -18.63 13.56 13.00
N SER A 2 -18.26 14.58 12.24
CA SER A 2 -19.09 14.99 11.11
C SER A 2 -19.02 13.93 10.01
N TRP A 3 -20.12 13.69 9.30
CA TRP A 3 -20.18 12.79 8.14
C TRP A 3 -19.00 13.02 7.18
N ILE A 4 -18.68 14.28 6.91
CA ILE A 4 -17.59 14.70 6.02
C ILE A 4 -16.23 14.17 6.49
N SER A 5 -15.97 14.23 7.80
CA SER A 5 -14.71 13.73 8.38
C SER A 5 -14.57 12.21 8.29
N ALA A 6 -15.68 11.46 8.31
CA ALA A 6 -15.66 10.00 8.14
C ALA A 6 -15.34 9.62 6.68
N TRP A 7 -15.96 10.30 5.71
CA TRP A 7 -15.70 10.07 4.29
C TRP A 7 -14.27 10.38 3.87
N LEU A 8 -13.69 11.49 4.36
CA LEU A 8 -12.29 11.83 4.08
C LEU A 8 -11.31 10.77 4.58
N ARG A 9 -11.60 10.17 5.75
CA ARG A 9 -10.76 9.09 6.31
C ARG A 9 -10.90 7.81 5.51
N ALA A 10 -12.12 7.43 5.16
CA ALA A 10 -12.36 6.27 4.28
C ALA A 10 -11.64 6.43 2.95
N LEU A 11 -11.73 7.62 2.33
CA LEU A 11 -11.03 7.92 1.08
C LEU A 11 -9.51 7.83 1.24
N ALA A 12 -8.96 8.33 2.34
CA ALA A 12 -7.52 8.23 2.64
C ALA A 12 -7.06 6.77 2.80
N PHE A 13 -7.85 5.92 3.47
CA PHE A 13 -7.55 4.49 3.58
C PHE A 13 -7.59 3.78 2.23
N VAL A 14 -8.61 4.05 1.41
CA VAL A 14 -8.72 3.49 0.06
C VAL A 14 -7.55 3.94 -0.81
N ALA A 15 -7.23 5.24 -0.81
CA ALA A 15 -6.13 5.78 -1.58
C ALA A 15 -4.80 5.16 -1.16
N TYR A 16 -4.54 5.04 0.15
CA TYR A 16 -3.36 4.35 0.66
C TYR A 16 -3.31 2.90 0.18
N PHE A 17 -4.42 2.17 0.23
CA PHE A 17 -4.47 0.77 -0.20
C PHE A 17 -4.12 0.63 -1.68
N VAL A 18 -4.74 1.44 -2.54
CA VAL A 18 -4.45 1.45 -3.98
C VAL A 18 -2.97 1.78 -4.25
N ILE A 19 -2.42 2.76 -3.54
CA ILE A 19 -1.01 3.12 -3.69
C ILE A 19 -0.11 1.97 -3.25
N ALA A 20 -0.35 1.39 -2.08
CA ALA A 20 0.49 0.37 -1.48
C ALA A 20 0.43 -0.98 -2.22
N THR A 21 -0.72 -1.37 -2.75
CA THR A 21 -0.92 -2.71 -3.35
C THR A 21 -0.96 -2.73 -4.87
N VAL A 22 -1.17 -1.59 -5.53
CA VAL A 22 -1.26 -1.54 -7.00
C VAL A 22 -0.17 -0.65 -7.57
N TRP A 23 -0.12 0.62 -7.16
CA TRP A 23 0.77 1.59 -7.79
C TRP A 23 2.23 1.37 -7.44
N LEU A 24 2.56 1.18 -6.16
CA LEU A 24 3.94 1.02 -5.69
C LEU A 24 4.61 -0.24 -6.25
N PRO A 25 3.97 -1.43 -6.27
CA PRO A 25 4.55 -2.62 -6.90
C PRO A 25 4.76 -2.46 -8.41
N ASP A 26 3.81 -1.85 -9.12
CA ASP A 26 3.91 -1.58 -10.56
C ASP A 26 5.02 -0.56 -10.87
N PHE A 27 5.13 0.49 -10.06
CA PHE A 27 6.22 1.46 -10.15
C PHE A 27 7.58 0.80 -9.94
N VAL A 28 7.72 -0.04 -8.90
CA VAL A 28 8.98 -0.75 -8.63
C VAL A 28 9.32 -1.72 -9.76
N ALA A 29 8.33 -2.42 -10.32
CA ALA A 29 8.54 -3.33 -11.44
C ALA A 29 9.08 -2.62 -12.71
N LYS A 30 8.75 -1.33 -12.87
CA LYS A 30 9.15 -0.48 -14.00
C LYS A 30 10.49 0.24 -13.79
N LEU A 31 11.09 0.16 -12.61
CA LEU A 31 12.43 0.72 -12.37
C LEU A 31 13.45 -0.05 -13.22
N ASP A 32 14.31 0.65 -13.95
CA ASP A 32 15.31 0.03 -14.84
C ASP A 32 16.19 -1.00 -14.12
N SER A 33 16.53 -0.73 -12.85
CA SER A 33 17.30 -1.64 -11.98
C SER A 33 16.58 -2.96 -11.65
N VAL A 34 15.25 -2.96 -11.68
CA VAL A 34 14.40 -4.11 -11.36
C VAL A 34 13.93 -4.81 -12.63
N ALA A 35 13.64 -4.04 -13.69
CA ALA A 35 13.25 -4.55 -15.00
C ALA A 35 14.38 -5.33 -15.69
N GLY A 36 15.64 -4.90 -15.50
CA GLY A 36 16.83 -5.58 -16.02
C GLY A 36 17.28 -6.80 -15.20
N ALA A 37 16.67 -7.07 -14.05
CA ALA A 37 17.03 -8.21 -13.21
C ALA A 37 16.47 -9.54 -13.77
N ALA A 38 17.02 -10.66 -13.32
CA ALA A 38 16.46 -11.98 -13.61
C ALA A 38 15.00 -12.06 -13.14
N ALA A 39 14.14 -12.75 -13.90
CA ALA A 39 12.69 -12.80 -13.64
C ALA A 39 12.35 -13.19 -12.18
N MET A 40 13.03 -14.21 -11.64
CA MET A 40 12.84 -14.64 -10.25
C MET A 40 13.19 -13.54 -9.23
N VAL A 41 14.25 -12.78 -9.46
CA VAL A 41 14.66 -11.67 -8.58
C VAL A 41 13.64 -10.55 -8.66
N ARG A 42 13.20 -10.20 -9.87
CA ARG A 42 12.15 -9.20 -10.09
C ARG A 42 10.88 -9.57 -9.36
N ASP A 43 10.42 -10.80 -9.50
CA ASP A 43 9.18 -11.28 -8.88
C ASP A 43 9.29 -11.29 -7.34
N LEU A 44 10.44 -11.68 -6.78
CA LEU A 44 10.69 -11.61 -5.35
C LEU A 44 10.69 -10.17 -4.83
N ILE A 45 11.29 -9.23 -5.56
CA ILE A 45 11.28 -7.80 -5.20
C ILE A 45 9.85 -7.26 -5.21
N VAL A 46 9.10 -7.51 -6.28
CA VAL A 46 7.71 -7.05 -6.40
C VAL A 46 6.84 -7.69 -5.32
N LEU A 47 7.01 -8.97 -5.03
CA LEU A 47 6.31 -9.67 -3.96
C LEU A 47 6.63 -9.07 -2.58
N ALA A 48 7.90 -8.76 -2.31
CA ALA A 48 8.32 -8.14 -1.06
C ALA A 48 7.71 -6.74 -0.89
N VAL A 49 7.69 -5.93 -1.96
CA VAL A 49 7.06 -4.60 -1.95
C VAL A 49 5.55 -4.70 -1.72
N TRP A 50 4.90 -5.66 -2.39
CA TRP A 50 3.47 -5.91 -2.23
C TRP A 50 3.14 -6.34 -0.79
N GLY A 51 3.92 -7.27 -0.23
CA GLY A 51 3.78 -7.73 1.15
C GLY A 51 4.02 -6.61 2.17
N ALA A 52 5.06 -5.80 1.99
CA ALA A 52 5.35 -4.65 2.85
C ALA A 52 4.21 -3.61 2.80
N GLY A 53 3.67 -3.32 1.61
CA GLY A 53 2.53 -2.44 1.43
C GLY A 53 1.28 -2.93 2.16
N LEU A 54 0.97 -4.24 2.05
CA LEU A 54 -0.17 -4.86 2.72
C LEU A 54 -0.02 -4.83 4.26
N ILE A 55 1.16 -5.17 4.77
CA ILE A 55 1.44 -5.13 6.21
C ILE A 55 1.31 -3.69 6.72
N GLY A 56 1.88 -2.72 6.01
CA GLY A 56 1.73 -1.30 6.32
C GLY A 56 0.27 -0.85 6.38
N ALA A 57 -0.55 -1.29 5.43
CA ALA A 57 -1.98 -1.01 5.40
C ALA A 57 -2.70 -1.54 6.64
N PHE A 58 -2.44 -2.78 7.03
CA PHE A 58 -3.04 -3.37 8.23
C PHE A 58 -2.59 -2.69 9.51
N VAL A 59 -1.32 -2.30 9.61
CA VAL A 59 -0.80 -1.53 10.76
C VAL A 59 -1.51 -0.18 10.86
N LEU A 60 -1.63 0.56 9.75
CA LEU A 60 -2.32 1.84 9.73
C LEU A 60 -3.81 1.71 10.07
N LEU A 61 -4.46 0.66 9.57
CA LEU A 61 -5.87 0.38 9.89
C LEU A 61 -6.03 0.07 11.38
N ARG A 62 -5.13 -0.73 11.95
CA ARG A 62 -5.11 -1.04 13.38
C ARG A 62 -4.86 0.20 14.24
N LEU A 63 -3.96 1.09 13.82
CA LEU A 63 -3.72 2.38 14.49
C LEU A 63 -4.94 3.31 14.37
N GLY A 64 -5.62 3.31 13.23
CA GLY A 64 -6.87 4.02 13.01
C GLY A 64 -7.98 3.57 13.97
N GLN A 65 -8.19 2.25 14.08
CA GLN A 65 -9.15 1.66 15.01
C GLN A 65 -8.83 2.02 16.47
N ARG A 66 -7.56 1.90 16.89
CA ARG A 66 -7.14 2.24 18.27
C ARG A 66 -7.38 3.69 18.64
N LYS A 67 -7.35 4.60 17.66
CA LYS A 67 -7.61 6.03 17.84
C LYS A 67 -9.09 6.41 17.66
N GLY A 68 -9.98 5.43 17.47
CA GLY A 68 -11.40 5.67 17.16
C GLY A 68 -11.60 6.45 15.87
N LEU A 69 -10.64 6.35 14.92
CA LEU A 69 -10.72 7.04 13.64
C LEU A 69 -11.52 6.26 12.60
N VAL A 70 -11.61 4.94 12.80
CA VAL A 70 -12.34 3.92 12.05
C VAL A 70 -13.06 3.04 13.05
#